data_AF-A0A2S6AYT7-F1
#
_entry.id   AF-A0A2S6AYT7-F1
#
_cell.length_a   1.000
_cell.length_b   1.000
_cell.length_c   1.000
_cell.angle_alpha   90.00
_cell.angle_beta   90.00
_cell.angle_gamma   90.00
#
_symmetry.space_group_name_H-M   'P 1'
#
loop_
_entity.id
_entity.type
_entity.pdbx_description
1 polymer ?
#
loop_
_entity_poly.entity_id
_entity_poly.type
_entity_poly.pdbx_seq_one_letter_code
_entity_poly.pdbx_strand_id
1 'polypeptide(L)' 'KKGLKLSPKTLMLYRGKHVFINGESFAVGRADKVVLDVLANERGLPGNLLDQASDDVLEALYTWYQDGWLELG' A
#
# COMPACT_ATOMS: atom_id res chain seq x y z
N LYS A 1 2.93 9.25 -13.93
CA LYS A 1 3.45 9.23 -12.54
C LYS A 1 4.15 7.90 -12.34
N LYS A 2 5.32 7.87 -11.68
CA LYS A 2 5.99 6.61 -11.31
C LYS A 2 5.09 5.83 -10.33
N GLY A 3 5.14 4.50 -10.40
CA GLY A 3 4.33 3.64 -9.54
C GLY A 3 5.01 3.41 -8.18
N LEU A 4 4.40 2.55 -7.37
CA LEU A 4 5.04 1.97 -6.19
C LEU A 4 5.15 0.45 -6.37
N LYS A 5 6.12 -0.16 -5.71
CA LYS A 5 6.23 -1.63 -5.61
C LYS A 5 6.63 -2.03 -4.21
N LEU A 6 6.15 -3.19 -3.76
CA LEU A 6 6.61 -3.79 -2.51
C LEU A 6 8.06 -4.23 -2.68
N SER A 7 8.91 -3.87 -1.73
CA SER A 7 10.26 -4.43 -1.65
C SER A 7 10.18 -5.97 -1.50
N PRO A 8 11.14 -6.75 -2.02
CA PRO A 8 11.13 -8.21 -1.88
C PRO A 8 11.05 -8.72 -0.44
N LYS A 9 11.53 -7.93 0.53
CA LYS A 9 11.47 -8.22 1.97
C LYS A 9 10.12 -7.94 2.62
N THR A 10 9.19 -7.30 1.91
CA THR A 10 7.89 -6.89 2.46
C THR A 10 6.83 -7.98 2.29
N LEU A 11 6.25 -8.36 3.42
CA LEU A 11 5.07 -9.21 3.49
C LEU A 11 3.84 -8.32 3.76
N MET A 12 2.90 -8.32 2.82
CA MET A 12 1.65 -7.59 2.93
C MET A 12 0.48 -8.56 2.74
N LEU A 13 -0.52 -8.49 3.61
CA LEU A 13 -1.74 -9.30 3.60
C LEU A 13 -2.93 -8.39 3.84
N TYR A 14 -4.14 -8.85 3.54
CA TYR A 14 -5.35 -8.13 3.92
C TYR A 14 -6.43 -9.10 4.39
N ARG A 15 -7.32 -8.61 5.26
CA ARG A 15 -8.51 -9.32 5.71
C ARG A 15 -9.62 -8.35 6.10
N GLY A 16 -10.77 -8.47 5.44
CA GLY A 16 -11.93 -7.62 5.72
C GLY A 16 -11.62 -6.14 5.43
N LYS A 17 -11.53 -5.33 6.49
CA LYS A 17 -11.22 -3.88 6.43
C LYS A 17 -9.81 -3.55 6.92
N HIS A 18 -8.91 -4.52 6.99
CA HIS A 18 -7.55 -4.31 7.45
C HIS A 18 -6.55 -4.82 6.44
N VAL A 19 -5.45 -4.10 6.33
CA VAL A 19 -4.20 -4.52 5.71
C VAL A 19 -3.20 -4.77 6.81
N PHE A 20 -2.37 -5.78 6.63
CA PHE A 20 -1.27 -6.11 7.50
C PHE A 20 0.02 -6.02 6.70
N ILE A 21 1.04 -5.36 7.23
CA ILE A 21 2.33 -5.20 6.56
C ILE A 21 3.45 -5.39 7.59
N ASN A 22 4.32 -6.37 7.36
CA ASN A 22 5.46 -6.71 8.23
C ASN A 22 5.15 -6.84 9.74
N GLY A 23 3.92 -7.23 10.09
CA GLY A 23 3.48 -7.41 11.48
C GLY A 23 2.63 -6.25 12.02
N GLU A 24 2.54 -5.14 11.30
CA GLU A 24 1.67 -4.01 11.63
C GLU A 24 0.31 -4.14 10.96
N SER A 25 -0.72 -3.54 11.56
CA SER A 25 -2.09 -3.51 11.02
C SER A 25 -2.54 -2.08 10.73
N PHE A 26 -3.14 -1.88 9.55
CA PHE A 26 -3.70 -0.62 9.11
C PHE A 26 -5.18 -0.80 8.76
N ALA A 27 -6.05 0.04 9.34
CA ALA A 27 -7.48 0.03 9.05
C ALA A 27 -7.76 0.79 7.75
N VAL A 28 -8.57 0.20 6.88
CA VAL A 28 -8.77 0.67 5.51
C VAL A 28 -10.19 1.16 5.30
N GLY A 29 -10.32 2.39 4.83
CA GLY A 29 -11.57 2.96 4.34
C GLY A 29 -12.07 2.24 3.08
N ARG A 30 -13.38 2.30 2.80
CA ARG A 30 -13.94 1.60 1.63
C ARG A 30 -13.34 2.10 0.31
N ALA A 31 -13.08 3.40 0.19
CA ALA A 31 -12.49 4.01 -1.01
C ALA A 31 -11.06 3.50 -1.26
N ASP A 32 -10.29 3.35 -0.18
CA ASP A 32 -8.88 2.98 -0.21
C ASP A 32 -8.61 1.49 -0.39
N LYS A 33 -9.63 0.66 -0.13
CA LYS A 33 -9.51 -0.79 -0.19
C LYS A 33 -9.01 -1.27 -1.55
N VAL A 34 -9.44 -0.66 -2.64
CA VAL A 34 -9.01 -1.04 -3.98
C VAL A 34 -7.51 -0.82 -4.17
N VAL A 35 -7.00 0.33 -3.72
CA VAL A 35 -5.57 0.69 -3.84
C VAL A 35 -4.69 -0.30 -3.08
N LEU A 36 -5.04 -0.59 -1.82
CA LEU A 36 -4.24 -1.46 -0.98
C LEU A 36 -4.39 -2.95 -1.31
N ASP A 37 -5.58 -3.40 -1.76
CA ASP A 37 -5.77 -4.78 -2.25
C ASP A 37 -4.91 -5.04 -3.50
N VAL A 38 -4.86 -4.08 -4.45
CA VAL A 38 -4.00 -4.19 -5.64
C VAL A 38 -2.53 -4.26 -5.23
N LEU A 39 -2.08 -3.36 -4.35
CA LEU A 39 -0.70 -3.38 -3.87
C LEU A 39 -0.33 -4.69 -3.17
N ALA A 40 -1.24 -5.27 -2.37
CA ALA A 40 -1.00 -6.53 -1.67
C ALA A 40 -0.94 -7.73 -2.64
N ASN A 41 -1.85 -7.81 -3.62
CA ASN A 41 -1.91 -8.94 -4.55
C ASN A 41 -0.82 -8.86 -5.64
N GLU A 42 -0.71 -7.70 -6.31
CA GLU A 42 0.17 -7.52 -7.47
C GLU A 42 1.59 -7.12 -7.07
N ARG A 43 1.81 -6.79 -5.79
CA ARG A 43 3.08 -6.26 -5.26
C ARG A 43 3.56 -4.99 -5.98
N GLY A 44 2.66 -4.33 -6.71
CA GLY A 44 2.89 -3.15 -7.51
C GLY A 44 1.62 -2.32 -7.59
N LEU A 45 1.78 -1.01 -7.63
CA LEU A 45 0.69 -0.05 -7.72
C LEU A 45 1.01 0.98 -8.81
N PRO A 46 0.26 0.99 -9.92
CA PRO A 46 0.48 1.97 -10.97
C PRO A 46 0.13 3.38 -10.48
N GLY A 47 0.87 4.37 -10.97
CA GLY A 47 0.78 5.74 -10.45
C GLY A 47 -0.57 6.46 -10.70
N ASN A 48 -1.45 5.91 -11.52
CA ASN A 48 -2.83 6.41 -11.71
C ASN A 48 -3.80 5.92 -10.61
N LEU A 49 -3.51 4.79 -9.96
CA LEU A 49 -4.30 4.32 -8.81
C LEU A 49 -3.96 5.07 -7.53
N LEU A 50 -2.76 5.66 -7.44
CA LEU A 50 -2.39 6.56 -6.33
C LEU A 50 -3.31 7.78 -6.23
N ASP A 51 -3.91 8.22 -7.33
CA ASP A 51 -4.82 9.37 -7.34
C ASP A 51 -6.17 9.07 -6.67
N GLN A 52 -6.43 7.80 -6.34
CA GLN A 52 -7.63 7.36 -5.62
C GLN A 52 -7.38 7.15 -4.12
N ALA A 53 -6.12 7.23 -3.69
CA ALA A 53 -5.76 7.07 -2.29
C ALA A 53 -6.15 8.33 -1.49
N SER A 54 -6.72 8.12 -0.31
CA SER A 54 -6.90 9.17 0.68
C SER A 54 -5.57 9.65 1.25
N ASP A 55 -5.58 10.82 1.90
CA ASP A 55 -4.41 11.37 2.56
C ASP A 55 -3.83 10.42 3.61
N ASP A 56 -4.68 9.73 4.38
CA ASP A 56 -4.27 8.71 5.37
C ASP A 56 -3.49 7.56 4.71
N VAL A 57 -3.92 7.13 3.52
CA VAL A 57 -3.20 6.09 2.76
C VAL A 57 -1.89 6.63 2.20
N LEU A 58 -1.88 7.86 1.68
CA LEU A 58 -0.66 8.48 1.19
C LEU A 58 0.39 8.62 2.30
N GLU A 59 -0.03 9.00 3.51
CA GLU A 59 0.85 9.07 4.68
C GLU A 59 1.38 7.69 5.10
N ALA A 60 0.53 6.66 5.09
CA ALA A 60 0.95 5.28 5.34
C ALA A 60 1.96 4.79 4.28
N LEU A 61 1.68 5.02 2.99
CA LEU A 61 2.58 4.67 1.89
C LEU A 61 3.92 5.42 1.99
N TYR A 62 3.91 6.68 2.41
CA TYR A 62 5.14 7.43 2.63
C TYR A 62 5.96 6.85 3.79
N THR A 63 5.31 6.51 4.90
CA THR A 63 5.96 5.87 6.06
C THR A 63 6.59 4.53 5.66
N TRP A 64 5.84 3.67 4.97
CA TRP A 64 6.36 2.37 4.49
C TRP A 64 7.47 2.52 3.45
N TYR A 65 7.49 3.60 2.67
CA TYR A 65 8.63 3.93 1.82
C TYR A 65 9.88 4.28 2.65
N GLN A 66 9.72 5.10 3.69
CA GLN A 66 10.83 5.45 4.60
C GLN A 66 11.40 4.23 5.34
N ASP A 67 10.54 3.27 5.71
CA ASP A 67 10.95 1.99 6.33
C ASP A 67 11.56 1.01 5.31
N GLY A 68 11.56 1.38 4.03
CA GLY A 68 12.08 0.58 2.93
C GLY A 68 11.21 -0.64 2.63
N TRP A 69 9.94 -0.62 2.98
CA TRP A 69 8.96 -1.64 2.61
C TRP A 69 8.40 -1.43 1.21
N LEU A 70 8.48 -0.18 0.72
CA LEU A 70 8.13 0.22 -0.63
C LEU A 70 9.34 0.78 -1.38
N GLU A 71 9.26 0.68 -2.70
CA GLU A 71 10.22 1.25 -3.63
C GLU A 71 9.44 1.99 -4.75
N LEU A 72 10.07 2.99 -5.37
CA LEU A 72 9.52 3.61 -6.56
C LEU A 72 9.58 2.62 -7.73
N GLY A 73 8.45 2.49 -8.45
CA GLY A 73 8.27 1.65 -9.64
C GLY A 73 8.51 2.40 -10.94
#